data_AF-A0A6M0A3Y1-F1
#
_entry.id   AF-A0A6M0A3Y1-F1
#
_cell.length_a   1.000
_cell.length_b   1.000
_cell.length_c   1.000
_cell.angle_alpha   90.00
_cell.angle_beta   90.00
_cell.angle_gamma   90.00
#
_symmetry.space_group_name_H-M   'P 1'
#
loop_
_entity.id
_entity.type
_entity.pdbx_description
1 polymer ?
#
loop_
_entity_poly.entity_id
_entity_poly.type
_entity_poly.pdbx_seq_one_letter_code
_entity_poly.pdbx_strand_id
1 'polypeptide(L)'
;PVLYFKKGKLVQLENKTEKILDKKIIFSEGKLEKGDFLGAISDGVLYAGLGVSLNFGWGWDNIAKHIESLFINHTHTARNIVQNVIKKTHNLYGGKIGDDASFVGIYVRNKNPVMIFTGPPLDENRDFEYVEKLLSFRGRRVVCGGTTGNIVANFLGETIEMDITTMTKEMPPIGKLSGIDLVTEGILTISKCAEILKKSNCDIGRLPSGKNGAVMLAEEILEADSILFLVGQKINEFYQNPLLPKNISIRRNLIEDLVQYLREKQKEVTIEYC
;
A
#
# COMPACT_ATOMS: atom_id res chain seq x y z
N PRO A 1 -25.19 0.24 11.11
CA PRO A 1 -25.80 1.13 10.08
C PRO A 1 -24.99 1.12 8.79
N VAL A 2 -25.62 1.32 7.62
CA VAL A 2 -24.93 1.38 6.32
C VAL A 2 -24.85 2.83 5.83
N LEU A 3 -23.76 3.18 5.16
CA LEU A 3 -23.51 4.46 4.53
C LEU A 3 -23.06 4.20 3.08
N TYR A 4 -23.76 4.75 2.10
CA TYR A 4 -23.38 4.67 0.69
C TYR A 4 -23.04 6.06 0.15
N PHE A 5 -21.88 6.18 -0.47
CA PHE A 5 -21.42 7.40 -1.11
C PHE A 5 -21.19 7.13 -2.58
N LYS A 6 -21.94 7.83 -3.43
CA LYS A 6 -21.70 7.83 -4.87
C LYS A 6 -20.74 8.97 -5.20
N LYS A 7 -19.52 8.62 -5.62
CA LYS A 7 -18.44 9.59 -5.92
C LYS A 7 -18.24 10.65 -4.81
N GLY A 8 -18.22 10.19 -3.56
CA GLY A 8 -17.98 11.02 -2.38
C GLY A 8 -19.18 11.84 -1.88
N LYS A 9 -20.37 11.65 -2.46
CA LYS A 9 -21.61 12.25 -1.97
C LYS A 9 -22.53 11.20 -1.38
N LEU A 10 -23.07 11.48 -0.20
CA LEU A 10 -23.98 10.57 0.48
C LEU A 10 -25.24 10.36 -0.36
N VAL A 11 -25.63 9.10 -0.53
CA VAL A 11 -26.85 8.71 -1.25
C VAL A 11 -27.67 7.79 -0.35
N GLN A 12 -28.97 8.05 -0.28
CA GLN A 12 -29.89 7.14 0.39
C GLN A 12 -30.10 5.89 -0.47
N LEU A 13 -29.95 4.72 0.14
CA LEU A 13 -30.23 3.45 -0.50
C LEU A 13 -31.75 3.24 -0.58
N GLU A 14 -32.23 2.89 -1.77
CA GLU A 14 -33.59 2.40 -1.94
C GLU A 14 -33.72 1.05 -1.24
N ASN A 15 -34.77 0.92 -0.42
CA ASN A 15 -34.95 -0.22 0.47
C ASN A 15 -36.24 -0.95 0.15
N LYS A 16 -36.15 -2.25 -0.04
CA LYS A 16 -37.29 -3.17 -0.03
C LYS A 16 -37.34 -3.87 1.32
N THR A 17 -38.50 -3.91 1.96
CA THR A 17 -38.68 -4.64 3.22
C THR A 17 -39.48 -5.91 2.95
N GLU A 18 -39.01 -7.04 3.46
CA GLU A 18 -39.76 -8.29 3.47
C GLU A 18 -39.82 -8.90 4.88
N LYS A 19 -40.78 -9.78 5.10
CA LYS A 19 -40.94 -10.51 6.35
C LYS A 19 -40.58 -11.98 6.11
N ILE A 20 -39.46 -12.43 6.67
CA ILE A 20 -38.95 -13.81 6.53
C ILE A 20 -38.89 -14.42 7.93
N LEU A 21 -39.59 -15.53 8.15
CA LEU A 21 -39.69 -16.21 9.47
C LEU A 21 -40.01 -15.22 10.61
N ASP A 22 -41.02 -14.38 10.38
CA ASP A 22 -41.45 -13.30 11.29
C ASP A 22 -40.44 -12.18 11.59
N LYS A 23 -39.26 -12.20 10.95
CA LYS A 23 -38.28 -11.13 11.05
C LYS A 23 -38.42 -10.16 9.88
N LYS A 24 -38.40 -8.86 10.19
CA LYS A 24 -38.33 -7.78 9.21
C LYS A 24 -36.91 -7.73 8.64
N ILE A 25 -36.75 -7.99 7.34
CA ILE A 25 -35.48 -7.91 6.62
C ILE A 25 -35.56 -6.74 5.64
N ILE A 26 -34.51 -5.92 5.61
CA ILE A 26 -34.40 -4.77 4.70
C ILE A 26 -33.33 -5.12 3.66
N PHE A 27 -33.71 -5.03 2.39
CA PHE A 27 -32.87 -5.28 1.23
C PHE A 27 -32.59 -3.98 0.50
N SER A 28 -31.34 -3.80 0.10
CA SER A 28 -30.93 -2.78 -0.87
C SER A 28 -30.08 -3.47 -1.93
N GLU A 29 -30.35 -3.19 -3.20
CA GLU A 29 -29.67 -3.82 -4.32
C GLU A 29 -29.12 -2.75 -5.26
N GLY A 30 -27.99 -3.02 -5.90
CA GLY A 30 -27.37 -2.07 -6.82
C GLY A 30 -26.02 -2.55 -7.33
N LYS A 31 -25.40 -1.71 -8.16
CA LYS A 31 -24.04 -1.90 -8.68
C LYS A 31 -23.19 -0.72 -8.27
N LEU A 32 -22.03 -1.00 -7.67
CA LEU A 32 -21.07 0.03 -7.32
C LEU A 32 -20.33 0.49 -8.58
N GLU A 33 -20.16 1.80 -8.72
CA GLU A 33 -19.36 2.43 -9.78
C GLU A 33 -18.00 2.87 -9.27
N LYS A 34 -17.06 3.16 -10.18
CA LYS A 34 -15.77 3.73 -9.80
C LYS A 34 -15.96 5.07 -9.07
N GLY A 35 -15.32 5.19 -7.91
CA GLY A 35 -15.43 6.31 -6.99
C GLY A 35 -16.48 6.11 -5.90
N ASP A 36 -17.20 5.00 -5.90
CA ASP A 36 -18.20 4.70 -4.88
C ASP A 36 -17.58 4.07 -3.64
N PHE A 37 -18.13 4.42 -2.48
CA PHE A 37 -17.78 3.86 -1.18
C PHE A 37 -19.02 3.34 -0.47
N LEU A 38 -18.92 2.13 0.07
CA LEU A 38 -19.94 1.50 0.90
C LEU A 38 -19.34 1.17 2.26
N GLY A 39 -19.96 1.70 3.32
CA GLY A 39 -19.50 1.55 4.68
C GLY A 39 -20.56 0.92 5.58
N ALA A 40 -20.14 0.09 6.53
CA ALA A 40 -21.00 -0.47 7.58
C ALA A 40 -20.35 -0.29 8.96
N ILE A 41 -21.06 0.38 9.86
CA ILE A 41 -20.60 0.72 11.21
C ILE A 41 -21.39 -0.02 12.29
N SER A 42 -20.74 -0.33 13.41
CA SER A 42 -21.42 -0.71 14.65
C SER A 42 -22.05 0.49 15.36
N ASP A 43 -22.84 0.21 16.39
CA ASP A 43 -23.38 1.18 17.33
C ASP A 43 -22.29 1.90 18.14
N GLY A 44 -21.19 1.23 18.51
CA GLY A 44 -20.03 1.89 19.13
C GLY A 44 -19.38 2.99 18.27
N VAL A 45 -19.60 3.02 16.95
CA VAL A 45 -19.24 4.20 16.13
C VAL A 45 -20.37 5.23 16.13
N LEU A 46 -21.62 4.77 16.00
CA LEU A 46 -22.81 5.63 15.93
C LEU A 46 -22.98 6.50 17.18
N TYR A 47 -22.81 5.92 18.36
CA TYR A 47 -23.03 6.56 19.65
C TYR A 47 -21.75 7.12 20.29
N ALA A 48 -20.65 7.19 19.53
CA ALA A 48 -19.38 7.69 20.04
C ALA A 48 -19.52 9.10 20.64
N GLY A 49 -18.97 9.30 21.84
CA GLY A 49 -19.02 10.57 22.56
C GLY A 49 -20.29 10.85 23.37
N LEU A 50 -21.28 9.95 23.37
CA LEU A 50 -22.48 10.08 24.20
C LEU A 50 -22.11 10.20 25.69
N GLY A 51 -22.55 11.29 26.33
CA GLY A 51 -22.27 11.56 27.75
C GLY A 51 -20.82 11.96 28.07
N VAL A 52 -19.97 12.09 27.05
CA VAL A 52 -18.57 12.51 27.19
C VAL A 52 -18.34 13.84 26.50
N SER A 53 -18.53 13.86 25.18
CA SER A 53 -18.27 15.02 24.32
C SER A 53 -19.51 15.52 23.59
N LEU A 54 -20.58 14.71 23.54
CA LEU A 54 -21.82 14.99 22.81
C LEU A 54 -23.04 14.52 23.62
N ASN A 55 -24.15 15.26 23.52
CA ASN A 55 -25.40 14.93 24.21
C ASN A 55 -26.16 13.75 23.58
N PHE A 56 -25.94 13.47 22.29
CA PHE A 56 -26.67 12.45 21.53
C PHE A 56 -25.76 11.46 20.77
N GLY A 57 -24.47 11.41 21.13
CA GLY A 57 -23.45 10.66 20.39
C GLY A 57 -23.10 11.31 19.05
N TRP A 58 -22.26 10.64 18.26
CA TRP A 58 -21.79 11.17 16.98
C TRP A 58 -22.94 11.31 15.99
N GLY A 59 -23.75 10.26 15.83
CA GLY A 59 -24.93 10.26 14.98
C GLY A 59 -24.61 10.08 13.49
N TRP A 60 -25.54 9.43 12.77
CA TRP A 60 -25.35 9.00 11.40
C TRP A 60 -25.04 10.18 10.44
N ASP A 61 -25.76 11.29 10.57
CA ASP A 61 -25.57 12.46 9.70
C ASP A 61 -24.19 13.11 9.87
N ASN A 62 -23.67 13.17 11.09
CA ASN A 62 -22.36 13.76 11.35
C ASN A 62 -21.22 12.82 10.91
N ILE A 63 -21.41 11.51 11.03
CA ILE A 63 -20.49 10.52 10.47
C ILE A 63 -20.46 10.65 8.95
N ALA A 64 -21.64 10.75 8.31
CA ALA A 64 -21.75 10.93 6.87
C ALA A 64 -21.02 12.19 6.40
N LYS A 65 -21.29 13.35 7.02
CA LYS A 65 -20.59 14.61 6.72
C LYS A 65 -19.08 14.52 6.91
N HIS A 66 -18.63 13.83 7.96
CA HIS A 66 -17.21 13.61 8.17
C HIS A 66 -16.59 12.82 7.03
N ILE A 67 -17.22 11.72 6.61
CA ILE A 67 -16.75 10.91 5.48
C ILE A 67 -16.76 11.73 4.18
N GLU A 68 -17.80 12.51 3.87
CA GLU A 68 -17.83 13.40 2.70
C GLU A 68 -16.64 14.37 2.69
N SER A 69 -16.25 14.91 3.86
CA SER A 69 -15.09 15.79 3.96
C SER A 69 -13.76 15.10 3.63
N LEU A 70 -13.64 13.78 3.90
CA LEU A 70 -12.46 13.00 3.55
C LEU A 70 -12.31 12.81 2.03
N PHE A 71 -13.43 12.78 1.29
CA PHE A 71 -13.41 12.71 -0.17
C PHE A 71 -12.92 14.00 -0.82
N ILE A 72 -13.23 15.17 -0.21
CA ILE A 72 -12.74 16.48 -0.68
C ILE A 72 -11.21 16.53 -0.57
N ASN A 73 -10.64 15.95 0.47
CA ASN A 73 -9.20 15.94 0.73
C ASN A 73 -8.45 14.81 -0.01
N HIS A 74 -9.04 14.23 -1.07
CA HIS A 74 -8.43 13.20 -1.91
C HIS A 74 -7.94 11.95 -1.15
N THR A 75 -8.70 11.47 -0.15
CA THR A 75 -8.41 10.14 0.42
C THR A 75 -8.72 9.04 -0.61
N HIS A 76 -7.70 8.27 -1.00
CA HIS A 76 -7.79 7.35 -2.15
C HIS A 76 -7.98 5.87 -1.79
N THR A 77 -8.16 5.51 -0.52
CA THR A 77 -8.32 4.10 -0.10
C THR A 77 -9.41 3.93 0.96
N ALA A 78 -10.07 2.77 0.95
CA ALA A 78 -11.02 2.39 2.01
C ALA A 78 -10.34 2.39 3.38
N ARG A 79 -9.08 1.94 3.48
CA ARG A 79 -8.28 1.95 4.72
C ARG A 79 -8.22 3.36 5.32
N ASN A 80 -7.89 4.38 4.52
CA ASN A 80 -7.73 5.74 5.03
C ASN A 80 -9.05 6.30 5.55
N ILE A 81 -10.16 6.06 4.83
CA ILE A 81 -11.50 6.48 5.28
C ILE A 81 -11.85 5.79 6.61
N VAL A 82 -11.67 4.46 6.68
CA VAL A 82 -11.97 3.66 7.87
C VAL A 82 -11.14 4.11 9.07
N GLN A 83 -9.83 4.26 8.91
CA GLN A 83 -8.93 4.68 9.99
C GLN A 83 -9.23 6.09 10.48
N ASN A 84 -9.58 7.03 9.59
CA ASN A 84 -9.97 8.39 10.00
C ASN A 84 -11.24 8.37 10.85
N VAL A 85 -12.25 7.60 10.45
CA VAL A 85 -13.50 7.44 11.21
C VAL A 85 -13.21 6.81 12.57
N ILE A 86 -12.46 5.71 12.63
CA ILE A 86 -12.12 5.05 13.90
C ILE A 86 -11.28 5.94 14.82
N LYS A 87 -10.32 6.70 14.26
CA LYS A 87 -9.53 7.67 15.03
C LYS A 87 -10.43 8.77 15.60
N LYS A 88 -11.38 9.28 14.81
CA LYS A 88 -12.36 10.26 15.29
C LYS A 88 -13.27 9.68 16.36
N THR A 89 -13.74 8.44 16.22
CA THR A 89 -14.49 7.70 17.25
C THR A 89 -13.71 7.64 18.56
N HIS A 90 -12.44 7.22 18.52
CA HIS A 90 -11.59 7.16 19.71
C HIS A 90 -11.39 8.54 20.37
N ASN A 91 -11.26 9.59 19.57
CA ASN A 91 -11.18 10.97 20.08
C ASN A 91 -12.49 11.41 20.75
N LEU A 92 -13.65 11.04 20.19
CA LEU A 92 -14.95 11.35 20.79
C LEU A 92 -15.16 10.63 22.13
N TYR A 93 -14.55 9.46 22.31
CA TYR A 93 -14.43 8.77 23.60
C TYR A 93 -13.34 9.32 24.54
N GLY A 94 -12.74 10.47 24.21
CA GLY A 94 -11.72 11.09 25.06
C GLY A 94 -10.40 10.33 25.10
N GLY A 95 -10.06 9.58 24.05
CA GLY A 95 -8.83 8.79 23.98
C GLY A 95 -8.87 7.51 24.80
N LYS A 96 -10.06 7.05 25.20
CA LYS A 96 -10.28 5.78 25.90
C LYS A 96 -11.12 4.82 25.05
N ILE A 97 -11.12 3.55 25.43
CA ILE A 97 -12.04 2.56 24.87
C ILE A 97 -13.37 2.75 25.58
N GLY A 98 -14.31 3.44 24.93
CA GLY A 98 -15.64 3.70 25.46
C GLY A 98 -16.63 2.57 25.21
N ASP A 99 -16.61 2.01 24.00
CA ASP A 99 -17.42 0.88 23.54
C ASP A 99 -16.68 0.14 22.40
N ASP A 100 -17.14 -1.06 22.05
CA ASP A 100 -16.65 -1.83 20.92
C ASP A 100 -17.09 -1.17 19.60
N ALA A 101 -16.14 -0.50 18.94
CA ALA A 101 -16.39 0.24 17.71
C ALA A 101 -15.77 -0.47 16.49
N SER A 102 -16.61 -0.83 15.53
CA SER A 102 -16.22 -1.50 14.29
C SER A 102 -16.70 -0.74 13.06
N PHE A 103 -15.84 -0.65 12.04
CA PHE A 103 -16.19 -0.06 10.75
C PHE A 103 -15.55 -0.86 9.62
N VAL A 104 -16.39 -1.32 8.68
CA VAL A 104 -15.97 -1.96 7.43
C VAL A 104 -16.28 -1.03 6.27
N GLY A 105 -15.33 -0.90 5.33
CA GLY A 105 -15.47 -0.05 4.16
C GLY A 105 -15.03 -0.76 2.89
N ILE A 106 -15.81 -0.61 1.82
CA ILE A 106 -15.50 -1.05 0.46
C ILE A 106 -15.37 0.20 -0.40
N TYR A 107 -14.27 0.32 -1.13
CA TYR A 107 -14.05 1.46 -2.04
C TYR A 107 -13.72 0.97 -3.45
N VAL A 108 -14.53 1.36 -4.43
CA VAL A 108 -14.31 0.97 -5.82
C VAL A 108 -13.39 1.99 -6.50
N ARG A 109 -12.15 1.57 -6.76
CA ARG A 109 -11.12 2.43 -7.35
C ARG A 109 -10.30 1.68 -8.40
N ASN A 110 -9.48 2.43 -9.14
CA ASN A 110 -8.44 1.82 -9.95
C ASN A 110 -7.47 1.05 -9.04
N LYS A 111 -6.99 -0.09 -9.51
CA LYS A 111 -5.83 -0.76 -8.91
C LYS A 111 -4.64 0.21 -8.90
N ASN A 112 -3.86 0.15 -7.83
CA ASN A 112 -2.58 0.83 -7.66
C ASN A 112 -1.48 -0.23 -7.78
N PRO A 113 -1.04 -0.58 -9.01
CA PRO A 113 -0.01 -1.57 -9.20
C PRO A 113 1.38 -0.94 -9.01
N VAL A 114 2.34 -1.72 -8.51
CA VAL A 114 3.75 -1.33 -8.43
C VAL A 114 4.62 -2.34 -9.17
N MET A 115 5.60 -1.87 -9.92
CA MET A 115 6.68 -2.68 -10.47
C MET A 115 7.97 -2.37 -9.70
N ILE A 116 8.64 -3.40 -9.20
CA ILE A 116 9.92 -3.30 -8.50
C ILE A 116 10.98 -3.99 -9.36
N PHE A 117 11.85 -3.21 -10.00
CA PHE A 117 12.97 -3.71 -10.80
C PHE A 117 14.23 -3.80 -9.94
N THR A 118 14.78 -5.00 -9.78
CA THR A 118 16.00 -5.22 -8.99
C THR A 118 16.98 -6.16 -9.66
N GLY A 119 18.25 -5.74 -9.68
CA GLY A 119 19.33 -6.49 -10.32
C GLY A 119 19.39 -6.24 -11.82
N PRO A 120 20.60 -6.25 -12.42
CA PRO A 120 20.72 -6.15 -13.87
C PRO A 120 20.23 -7.45 -14.54
N PRO A 121 19.59 -7.35 -15.72
CA PRO A 121 19.24 -8.50 -16.56
C PRO A 121 20.45 -9.40 -16.84
N LEU A 122 20.20 -10.69 -17.11
CA LEU A 122 21.27 -11.64 -17.42
C LEU A 122 21.95 -11.33 -18.75
N ASP A 123 21.16 -10.94 -19.75
CA ASP A 123 21.61 -10.55 -21.08
C ASP A 123 21.52 -9.04 -21.24
N GLU A 124 22.68 -8.38 -21.28
CA GLU A 124 22.80 -6.92 -21.41
C GLU A 124 22.18 -6.39 -22.72
N ASN A 125 22.09 -7.21 -23.76
CA ASN A 125 21.45 -6.81 -25.01
C ASN A 125 19.94 -6.58 -24.86
N ARG A 126 19.35 -7.06 -23.75
CA ARG A 126 17.94 -6.91 -23.42
C ARG A 126 17.69 -5.84 -22.36
N ASP A 127 18.72 -5.13 -21.91
CA ASP A 127 18.57 -4.05 -20.93
C ASP A 127 17.52 -3.02 -21.38
N PHE A 128 17.59 -2.58 -22.64
CA PHE A 128 16.64 -1.63 -23.22
C PHE A 128 15.18 -2.13 -23.17
N GLU A 129 14.94 -3.40 -23.46
CA GLU A 129 13.61 -4.02 -23.44
C GLU A 129 12.98 -3.94 -22.04
N TYR A 130 13.76 -4.27 -21.00
CA TYR A 130 13.28 -4.25 -19.62
C TYR A 130 13.10 -2.84 -19.07
N VAL A 131 13.94 -1.88 -19.50
CA VAL A 131 13.76 -0.47 -19.16
C VAL A 131 12.49 0.09 -19.83
N GLU A 132 12.25 -0.19 -21.11
CA GLU A 132 11.00 0.21 -21.78
C GLU A 132 9.76 -0.37 -21.09
N LYS A 133 9.83 -1.64 -20.67
CA LYS A 133 8.76 -2.27 -19.90
C LYS A 133 8.49 -1.55 -18.57
N LEU A 134 9.54 -1.16 -17.84
CA LEU A 134 9.42 -0.37 -16.62
C LEU A 134 8.80 1.01 -16.88
N LEU A 135 9.28 1.73 -17.90
CA LEU A 135 8.84 3.09 -18.22
C LEU A 135 7.43 3.14 -18.86
N SER A 136 6.99 2.06 -19.49
CA SER A 136 5.62 1.92 -20.01
C SER A 136 4.63 1.39 -18.97
N PHE A 137 5.10 0.91 -17.82
CA PHE A 137 4.25 0.39 -16.76
C PHE A 137 3.28 1.45 -16.22
N ARG A 138 1.99 1.12 -16.21
CA ARG A 138 0.91 1.99 -15.71
C ARG A 138 0.70 1.78 -14.21
N GLY A 139 1.60 2.32 -13.42
CA GLY A 139 1.60 2.19 -11.96
C GLY A 139 2.82 2.87 -11.36
N ARG A 140 3.06 2.59 -10.08
CA ARG A 140 4.29 2.99 -9.39
C ARG A 140 5.48 2.18 -9.92
N ARG A 141 6.63 2.83 -10.10
CA ARG A 141 7.85 2.26 -10.68
C ARG A 141 9.00 2.44 -9.70
N VAL A 142 9.54 1.33 -9.23
CA VAL A 142 10.59 1.30 -8.22
C VAL A 142 11.81 0.60 -8.79
N VAL A 143 13.00 1.16 -8.57
CA VAL A 143 14.27 0.55 -8.95
C VAL A 143 15.13 0.35 -7.72
N CYS A 144 15.51 -0.90 -7.45
CA CYS A 144 16.36 -1.27 -6.33
C CYS A 144 17.70 -1.83 -6.84
N GLY A 145 18.75 -1.01 -6.79
CA GLY A 145 20.12 -1.40 -7.15
C GLY A 145 20.86 -0.32 -7.91
N GLY A 146 22.10 -0.04 -7.54
CA GLY A 146 22.93 0.97 -8.22
C GLY A 146 23.17 0.65 -9.69
N THR A 147 23.54 -0.60 -10.01
CA THR A 147 23.74 -1.03 -11.41
C THR A 147 22.44 -0.97 -12.22
N THR A 148 21.33 -1.46 -11.67
CA THR A 148 20.00 -1.39 -12.31
C THR A 148 19.56 0.05 -12.52
N GLY A 149 19.74 0.90 -11.52
CA GLY A 149 19.47 2.33 -11.61
C GLY A 149 20.28 2.99 -12.71
N ASN A 150 21.58 2.68 -12.83
CA ASN A 150 22.43 3.22 -13.88
C ASN A 150 22.02 2.76 -15.27
N ILE A 151 21.54 1.52 -15.43
CA ILE A 151 20.97 1.05 -16.71
C ILE A 151 19.76 1.92 -17.11
N VAL A 152 18.84 2.16 -16.17
CA VAL A 152 17.68 3.03 -16.41
C VAL A 152 18.11 4.47 -16.69
N ALA A 153 19.07 5.02 -15.93
CA ALA A 153 19.55 6.38 -16.08
C ALA A 153 20.25 6.59 -17.44
N ASN A 154 21.08 5.64 -17.86
CA ASN A 154 21.73 5.64 -19.17
C ASN A 154 20.71 5.62 -20.31
N PHE A 155 19.65 4.81 -20.20
CA PHE A 155 18.56 4.79 -21.18
C PHE A 155 17.86 6.15 -21.30
N LEU A 156 17.65 6.83 -20.18
CA LEU A 156 17.02 8.15 -20.12
C LEU A 156 17.97 9.31 -20.52
N GLY A 157 19.27 9.05 -20.63
CA GLY A 157 20.28 10.10 -20.79
C GLY A 157 20.41 11.00 -19.55
N GLU A 158 20.09 10.48 -18.38
CA GLU A 158 20.11 11.18 -17.09
C GLU A 158 21.17 10.60 -16.15
N THR A 159 21.45 11.30 -15.06
CA THR A 159 22.27 10.80 -13.93
C THR A 159 21.42 10.73 -12.67
N ILE A 160 21.63 9.73 -11.83
CA ILE A 160 20.90 9.59 -10.57
C ILE A 160 21.36 10.67 -9.58
N GLU A 161 20.44 11.52 -9.13
CA GLU A 161 20.69 12.49 -8.06
C GLU A 161 20.41 11.85 -6.70
N MET A 162 21.40 11.83 -5.80
CA MET A 162 21.25 11.23 -4.49
C MET A 162 20.61 12.20 -3.49
N ASP A 163 19.57 11.75 -2.78
CA ASP A 163 18.94 12.53 -1.71
C ASP A 163 19.59 12.21 -0.35
N ILE A 164 20.67 12.92 -0.04
CA ILE A 164 21.48 12.72 1.17
C ILE A 164 20.65 12.85 2.46
N THR A 165 19.53 13.57 2.43
CA THR A 165 18.66 13.74 3.61
C THR A 165 17.99 12.45 4.06
N THR A 166 17.94 11.43 3.19
CA THR A 166 17.37 10.10 3.48
C THR A 166 18.41 9.09 3.99
N MET A 167 19.69 9.48 4.03
CA MET A 167 20.77 8.64 4.49
C MET A 167 20.67 8.40 6.00
N THR A 168 20.91 7.17 6.42
CA THR A 168 20.98 6.79 7.84
C THR A 168 22.24 5.96 8.09
N LYS A 169 22.52 5.65 9.35
CA LYS A 169 23.64 4.76 9.71
C LYS A 169 23.53 3.38 9.05
N GLU A 170 22.32 2.90 8.82
CA GLU A 170 22.07 1.55 8.30
C GLU A 170 21.76 1.52 6.81
N MET A 171 21.34 2.66 6.22
CA MET A 171 20.81 2.71 4.87
C MET A 171 21.42 3.85 4.04
N PRO A 172 21.91 3.55 2.82
CA PRO A 172 22.31 4.57 1.86
C PRO A 172 21.15 5.49 1.48
N PRO A 173 21.45 6.68 0.94
CA PRO A 173 20.42 7.58 0.46
C PRO A 173 19.67 6.98 -0.74
N ILE A 174 18.43 7.43 -0.93
CA ILE A 174 17.69 7.16 -2.17
C ILE A 174 18.25 7.97 -3.33
N GLY A 175 17.95 7.54 -4.55
CA GLY A 175 18.18 8.29 -5.77
C GLY A 175 16.90 8.92 -6.31
N LYS A 176 17.06 9.91 -7.18
CA LYS A 176 16.00 10.53 -7.99
C LYS A 176 16.34 10.35 -9.46
N LEU A 177 15.33 9.96 -10.23
CA LEU A 177 15.42 9.75 -11.68
C LEU A 177 14.05 10.00 -12.31
N SER A 178 13.99 10.68 -13.45
CA SER A 178 12.71 11.03 -14.07
C SER A 178 11.91 9.79 -14.44
N GLY A 179 10.60 9.83 -14.15
CA GLY A 179 9.69 8.74 -14.50
C GLY A 179 9.83 7.48 -13.64
N ILE A 180 10.69 7.50 -12.61
CA ILE A 180 10.83 6.47 -11.57
C ILE A 180 10.42 7.07 -10.22
N ASP A 181 9.54 6.37 -9.52
CA ASP A 181 8.92 6.86 -8.29
C ASP A 181 9.82 6.72 -7.05
N LEU A 182 10.69 5.71 -7.05
CA LEU A 182 11.64 5.44 -5.98
C LEU A 182 12.87 4.71 -6.54
N VAL A 183 14.06 5.26 -6.32
CA VAL A 183 15.35 4.60 -6.63
C VAL A 183 16.09 4.35 -5.32
N THR A 184 16.54 3.13 -5.09
CA THR A 184 17.26 2.75 -3.85
C THR A 184 18.51 1.93 -4.14
N GLU A 185 19.26 1.60 -3.08
CA GLU A 185 20.17 0.45 -3.09
C GLU A 185 19.40 -0.83 -3.48
N GLY A 186 20.08 -1.90 -3.84
CA GLY A 186 19.47 -3.17 -4.18
C GLY A 186 19.19 -4.03 -2.95
N ILE A 187 20.08 -5.00 -2.73
CA ILE A 187 19.83 -6.14 -1.85
C ILE A 187 19.72 -5.70 -0.38
N LEU A 188 20.51 -4.69 0.05
CA LEU A 188 20.46 -4.20 1.42
C LEU A 188 19.09 -3.58 1.73
N THR A 189 18.58 -2.74 0.82
CA THR A 189 17.28 -2.10 0.97
C THR A 189 16.15 -3.14 0.98
N ILE A 190 16.18 -4.12 0.07
CA ILE A 190 15.17 -5.19 0.03
C ILE A 190 15.20 -6.04 1.30
N SER A 191 16.40 -6.39 1.78
CA SER A 191 16.57 -7.17 3.01
C SER A 191 16.00 -6.44 4.22
N LYS A 192 16.33 -5.15 4.36
CA LYS A 192 15.82 -4.33 5.45
C LYS A 192 14.31 -4.09 5.33
N CYS A 193 13.80 -3.91 4.11
CA CYS A 193 12.36 -3.81 3.85
C CYS A 193 11.63 -5.08 4.30
N ALA A 194 12.14 -6.27 3.97
CA ALA A 194 11.57 -7.53 4.41
C ALA A 194 11.53 -7.65 5.95
N GLU A 195 12.58 -7.22 6.66
CA GLU A 195 12.56 -7.15 8.13
C GLU A 195 11.48 -6.19 8.65
N ILE A 196 11.35 -5.01 8.06
CA ILE A 196 10.37 -3.99 8.43
C ILE A 196 8.95 -4.53 8.23
N LEU A 197 8.67 -5.14 7.08
CA LEU A 197 7.37 -5.75 6.78
C LEU A 197 7.01 -6.85 7.78
N LYS A 198 7.98 -7.71 8.13
CA LYS A 198 7.78 -8.76 9.15
C LYS A 198 7.52 -8.18 10.54
N LYS A 199 8.32 -7.21 10.99
CA LYS A 199 8.16 -6.57 12.31
C LYS A 199 6.87 -5.78 12.43
N SER A 200 6.45 -5.10 11.37
CA SER A 200 5.18 -4.36 11.30
C SER A 200 3.97 -5.28 11.06
N ASN A 201 4.19 -6.57 10.77
CA ASN A 201 3.14 -7.52 10.37
C ASN A 201 2.31 -7.01 9.17
N CYS A 202 2.95 -6.31 8.23
CA CYS A 202 2.34 -5.61 7.10
C CYS A 202 1.25 -4.58 7.48
N ASP A 203 1.30 -4.05 8.70
CA ASP A 203 0.46 -2.92 9.13
C ASP A 203 1.20 -1.61 8.84
N ILE A 204 0.66 -0.82 7.90
CA ILE A 204 1.23 0.47 7.50
C ILE A 204 1.35 1.44 8.69
N GLY A 205 0.43 1.36 9.67
CA GLY A 205 0.46 2.20 10.87
C GLY A 205 1.55 1.82 11.87
N ARG A 206 2.21 0.67 11.67
CA ARG A 206 3.32 0.18 12.51
C ARG A 206 4.68 0.31 11.82
N LEU A 207 4.74 0.92 10.64
CA LEU A 207 6.02 1.20 10.00
C LEU A 207 6.85 2.15 10.87
N PRO A 208 8.18 2.00 10.90
CA PRO A 208 9.07 2.90 11.62
C PRO A 208 8.90 4.35 11.15
N SER A 209 9.00 5.30 12.08
CA SER A 209 9.10 6.71 11.73
C SER A 209 10.48 6.99 11.12
N GLY A 210 10.50 7.43 9.86
CA GLY A 210 11.74 7.84 9.20
C GLY A 210 11.66 7.75 7.68
N LYS A 211 12.38 8.63 6.99
CA LYS A 211 12.48 8.63 5.53
C LYS A 211 13.79 8.00 5.10
N ASN A 212 13.82 6.67 4.99
CA ASN A 212 14.93 5.94 4.37
C ASN A 212 14.39 4.99 3.31
N GLY A 213 15.26 4.54 2.39
CA GLY A 213 14.84 3.72 1.25
C GLY A 213 14.11 2.43 1.60
N ALA A 214 14.41 1.81 2.75
CA ALA A 214 13.75 0.56 3.16
C ALA A 214 12.34 0.78 3.71
N VAL A 215 12.13 1.87 4.48
CA VAL A 215 10.80 2.26 4.95
C VAL A 215 9.94 2.68 3.75
N MET A 216 10.48 3.50 2.85
CA MET A 216 9.79 3.93 1.65
C MET A 216 9.41 2.74 0.75
N LEU A 217 10.32 1.78 0.55
CA LEU A 217 9.99 0.56 -0.20
C LEU A 217 8.88 -0.27 0.48
N ALA A 218 8.87 -0.33 1.82
CA ALA A 218 7.81 -1.00 2.55
C ALA A 218 6.46 -0.28 2.39
N GLU A 219 6.45 1.06 2.37
CA GLU A 219 5.26 1.87 2.08
C GLU A 219 4.72 1.56 0.68
N GLU A 220 5.55 1.58 -0.36
CA GLU A 220 5.16 1.22 -1.74
C GLU A 220 4.49 -0.17 -1.80
N ILE A 221 5.09 -1.16 -1.15
CA ILE A 221 4.57 -2.54 -1.10
C ILE A 221 3.22 -2.60 -0.36
N LEU A 222 3.08 -1.89 0.76
CA LEU A 222 1.86 -1.93 1.56
C LEU A 222 0.71 -1.14 0.93
N GLU A 223 0.99 -0.11 0.15
CA GLU A 223 0.00 0.68 -0.60
C GLU A 223 -0.42 0.05 -1.93
N ALA A 224 0.43 -0.81 -2.51
CA ALA A 224 0.13 -1.49 -3.76
C ALA A 224 -1.01 -2.51 -3.63
N ASP A 225 -1.90 -2.55 -4.63
CA ASP A 225 -2.90 -3.61 -4.75
C ASP A 225 -2.32 -4.86 -5.42
N SER A 226 -1.36 -4.66 -6.32
CA SER A 226 -0.65 -5.73 -7.01
C SER A 226 0.81 -5.35 -7.23
N ILE A 227 1.72 -6.33 -7.11
CA ILE A 227 3.16 -6.13 -7.17
C ILE A 227 3.74 -7.02 -8.27
N LEU A 228 4.54 -6.42 -9.15
CA LEU A 228 5.36 -7.14 -10.12
C LEU A 228 6.83 -6.95 -9.76
N PHE A 229 7.50 -8.02 -9.35
CA PHE A 229 8.95 -8.03 -9.22
C PHE A 229 9.57 -8.38 -10.57
N LEU A 230 10.31 -7.44 -11.15
CA LEU A 230 11.19 -7.69 -12.28
C LEU A 230 12.60 -7.93 -11.72
N VAL A 231 13.12 -9.15 -11.84
CA VAL A 231 14.31 -9.60 -11.10
C VAL A 231 15.42 -9.98 -12.06
N GLY A 232 16.44 -9.15 -12.11
CA GLY A 232 17.65 -9.40 -12.89
C GLY A 232 18.49 -10.53 -12.30
N GLN A 233 18.88 -11.47 -13.14
CA GLN A 233 19.60 -12.68 -12.75
C GLN A 233 21.12 -12.56 -12.85
N LYS A 234 21.65 -11.43 -13.33
CA LYS A 234 23.10 -11.24 -13.36
C LYS A 234 23.66 -11.32 -11.95
N ILE A 235 24.56 -12.28 -11.77
CA ILE A 235 25.23 -12.56 -10.51
C ILE A 235 26.31 -11.50 -10.32
N ASN A 236 26.31 -10.87 -9.14
CA ASN A 236 27.38 -9.99 -8.74
C ASN A 236 28.42 -10.79 -7.94
N GLU A 237 29.65 -10.86 -8.43
CA GLU A 237 30.76 -11.59 -7.82
C GLU A 237 31.05 -11.12 -6.38
N PHE A 238 30.80 -9.84 -6.09
CA PHE A 238 31.11 -9.20 -4.80
C PHE A 238 30.28 -9.73 -3.62
N TYR A 239 29.10 -10.29 -3.90
CA TYR A 239 28.18 -10.81 -2.87
C TYR A 239 28.20 -12.34 -2.79
N GLN A 240 29.14 -13.02 -3.44
CA GLN A 240 29.25 -14.47 -3.30
C GLN A 240 29.75 -14.83 -1.90
N ASN A 241 28.94 -15.58 -1.14
CA ASN A 241 29.43 -16.29 0.02
C ASN A 241 30.21 -17.52 -0.48
N PRO A 242 31.53 -17.64 -0.22
CA PRO A 242 32.32 -18.78 -0.69
C PRO A 242 31.85 -20.14 -0.15
N LEU A 243 30.99 -20.15 0.88
CA LEU A 243 30.39 -21.34 1.48
C LEU A 243 29.06 -21.76 0.82
N LEU A 244 28.48 -20.93 -0.04
CA LEU A 244 27.25 -21.27 -0.78
C LEU A 244 27.58 -21.84 -2.16
N PRO A 245 26.82 -22.83 -2.67
CA PRO A 245 26.91 -23.25 -4.05
C PRO A 245 26.84 -22.06 -5.01
N LYS A 246 27.76 -22.01 -6.00
CA LYS A 246 27.91 -20.89 -6.95
C LYS A 246 26.63 -20.55 -7.75
N ASN A 247 25.64 -21.44 -7.74
CA ASN A 247 24.34 -21.30 -8.42
C ASN A 247 23.25 -20.61 -7.57
N ILE A 248 23.52 -20.22 -6.32
CA ILE A 248 22.52 -19.56 -5.47
C ILE A 248 22.68 -18.04 -5.51
N SER A 249 21.79 -17.35 -6.23
CA SER A 249 21.70 -15.89 -6.19
C SER A 249 21.02 -15.42 -4.90
N ILE A 250 21.77 -14.71 -4.04
CA ILE A 250 21.23 -14.12 -2.79
C ILE A 250 19.98 -13.27 -3.07
N ARG A 251 20.00 -12.47 -4.15
CA ARG A 251 18.86 -11.65 -4.57
C ARG A 251 17.64 -12.52 -4.86
N ARG A 252 17.81 -13.61 -5.61
CA ARG A 252 16.72 -14.51 -5.98
C ARG A 252 16.04 -15.09 -4.75
N ASN A 253 16.81 -15.68 -3.83
CA ASN A 253 16.27 -16.25 -2.60
C ASN A 253 15.56 -15.18 -1.76
N LEU A 254 16.16 -14.00 -1.61
CA LEU A 254 15.56 -12.91 -0.84
C LEU A 254 14.21 -12.46 -1.43
N ILE A 255 14.12 -12.37 -2.76
CA ILE A 255 12.86 -12.03 -3.44
C ILE A 255 11.83 -13.14 -3.30
N GLU A 256 12.23 -14.41 -3.49
CA GLU A 256 11.32 -15.56 -3.34
C GLU A 256 10.74 -15.61 -1.92
N ASP A 257 11.57 -15.44 -0.89
CA ASP A 257 11.14 -15.38 0.52
C ASP A 257 10.19 -14.20 0.78
N LEU A 258 10.50 -13.02 0.25
CA LEU A 258 9.65 -11.84 0.40
C LEU A 258 8.31 -12.03 -0.30
N VAL A 259 8.30 -12.56 -1.53
CA VAL A 259 7.09 -12.81 -2.30
C VAL A 259 6.21 -13.84 -1.62
N GLN A 260 6.79 -14.91 -1.07
CA GLN A 260 6.07 -15.90 -0.29
C GLN A 260 5.39 -15.26 0.93
N TYR A 261 6.15 -14.47 1.69
CA TYR A 261 5.61 -13.73 2.84
C TYR A 261 4.47 -12.77 2.46
N LEU A 262 4.60 -12.05 1.35
CA LEU A 262 3.55 -11.13 0.88
C LEU A 262 2.29 -11.87 0.44
N ARG A 263 2.42 -13.03 -0.22
CA ARG A 263 1.29 -13.87 -0.62
C ARG A 263 0.55 -14.45 0.58
N GLU A 264 1.26 -14.84 1.63
CA GLU A 264 0.65 -15.24 2.92
C GLU A 264 -0.16 -14.11 3.56
N LYS A 265 0.20 -12.85 3.25
CA LYS A 265 -0.56 -11.64 3.62
C LYS A 265 -1.61 -11.24 2.59
N GLN A 266 -1.98 -12.15 1.68
CA GLN A 266 -3.00 -11.97 0.64
C GLN A 266 -2.70 -10.83 -0.36
N LYS A 267 -1.44 -10.46 -0.56
CA LYS A 267 -1.04 -9.54 -1.63
C LYS A 267 -0.99 -10.27 -2.98
N GLU A 268 -1.45 -9.60 -4.04
CA GLU A 268 -1.32 -10.08 -5.42
C GLU A 268 0.12 -9.81 -5.90
N VAL A 269 0.95 -10.86 -5.97
CA VAL A 269 2.38 -10.70 -6.30
C VAL A 269 2.80 -11.64 -7.44
N THR A 270 3.47 -11.08 -8.43
CA THR A 270 4.06 -11.79 -9.58
C THR A 270 5.56 -11.55 -9.65
N ILE A 271 6.31 -12.54 -10.14
CA ILE A 271 7.75 -12.45 -10.36
C ILE A 271 8.01 -12.73 -11.83
N GLU A 272 8.85 -11.90 -12.44
CA GLU A 272 9.41 -12.09 -13.75
C GLU A 272 10.93 -11.99 -13.65
N TYR A 273 11.64 -12.98 -14.18
CA TYR A 273 13.09 -12.98 -14.20
C TYR A 273 13.61 -12.45 -15.53
N CYS A 274 14.65 -11.62 -15.45
CA CYS A 274 15.32 -11.01 -16.58
C CYS A 274 16.83 -11.26 -16.57
#